data_AF-A0AA36GA36-F1
#
_entry.id   AF-A0AA36GA36-F1
#
_cell.length_a   1.000
_cell.length_b   1.000
_cell.length_c   1.000
_cell.angle_alpha   90.00
_cell.angle_beta   90.00
_cell.angle_gamma   90.00
#
_symmetry.space_group_name_H-M   'P 1'
#
loop_
_entity.id
_entity.type
_entity.pdbx_description
1 polymer ?
#
loop_
_entity_poly.entity_id
_entity_poly.type
_entity_poly.pdbx_seq_one_letter_code
_entity_poly.pdbx_strand_id
1 'polypeptide(L)'
;MNFFKKVDPKEEARANQREIRKANRELESDRRTLERREKELEAEIKKLAKAGQRDACTVLAKQLVQLRNQKGKSVGMSAKLSGVQAQNSHMQSMHTMAKAMDTTASTMKQMNKQMPADKLLKQMKDFQEQSERMGLTEEMMSDTLDAIMDEPGDEAEQDAIVAQVLDEIGIDMSAKLNDMPSAPKQQEKNTAMTDTDLDKMLAQLRG
;
A
#
# COMPACT_ATOMS: atom_id res chain seq x y z
N MET A 1 -27.33 -11.80 -33.17
CA MET A 1 -26.05 -11.09 -33.34
C MET A 1 -26.36 -9.64 -33.72
N ASN A 2 -26.14 -8.68 -32.83
CA ASN A 2 -26.21 -7.25 -33.13
C ASN A 2 -24.82 -6.66 -32.93
N PHE A 3 -24.01 -6.63 -33.99
CA PHE A 3 -22.60 -6.23 -33.95
C PHE A 3 -22.34 -4.74 -34.29
N PHE A 4 -23.39 -3.92 -34.48
CA PHE A 4 -23.25 -2.53 -34.96
C PHE A 4 -24.05 -1.47 -34.18
N LYS A 5 -24.45 -1.72 -32.94
CA LYS A 5 -24.89 -0.63 -32.04
C LYS A 5 -23.70 -0.21 -31.20
N LYS A 6 -23.21 1.03 -31.39
CA LYS A 6 -22.37 1.68 -30.38
C LYS A 6 -23.11 1.54 -29.05
N VAL A 7 -22.50 0.80 -28.12
CA VAL A 7 -23.05 0.62 -26.77
C VAL A 7 -23.30 2.02 -26.23
N ASP A 8 -24.48 2.27 -25.67
CA ASP A 8 -24.78 3.56 -25.04
C ASP A 8 -23.68 3.82 -24.00
N PRO A 9 -22.99 4.99 -24.00
CA PRO A 9 -21.98 5.32 -23.00
C PRO A 9 -22.43 5.04 -21.55
N LYS A 10 -23.74 5.11 -21.30
CA LYS A 10 -24.35 4.74 -20.02
C LYS A 10 -24.33 3.24 -19.72
N GLU A 11 -24.53 2.39 -20.73
CA GLU A 11 -24.45 0.93 -20.59
C GLU A 11 -23.01 0.47 -20.38
N GLU A 12 -22.06 1.10 -21.07
CA GLU A 12 -20.61 0.86 -20.93
C GLU A 12 -20.12 1.27 -19.53
N ALA A 13 -20.48 2.47 -19.06
CA ALA A 13 -20.13 2.92 -17.70
C ALA A 13 -20.70 2.00 -16.61
N ARG A 14 -21.91 1.45 -16.81
CA ARG A 14 -22.53 0.46 -15.92
C ARG A 14 -21.85 -0.90 -16.00
N ALA A 15 -21.38 -1.32 -17.19
CA ALA A 15 -20.61 -2.54 -17.35
C ALA A 15 -19.27 -2.43 -16.61
N ASN A 16 -18.52 -1.34 -16.83
CA ASN A 16 -17.27 -1.07 -16.12
C ASN A 16 -17.47 -1.04 -14.59
N GLN A 17 -18.56 -0.45 -14.10
CA GLN A 17 -18.85 -0.45 -12.66
C GLN A 17 -19.11 -1.87 -12.11
N ARG A 18 -19.72 -2.77 -12.88
CA ARG A 18 -19.90 -4.17 -12.49
C ARG A 18 -18.56 -4.91 -12.48
N GLU A 19 -17.72 -4.67 -13.47
CA GLU A 19 -16.38 -5.27 -13.55
C GLU A 19 -15.49 -4.82 -12.39
N ILE A 20 -15.45 -3.53 -12.07
CA ILE A 20 -14.71 -2.99 -10.92
C ILE A 20 -15.18 -3.65 -9.61
N ARG A 21 -16.50 -3.79 -9.40
CA ARG A 21 -17.04 -4.48 -8.21
C ARG A 21 -16.66 -5.96 -8.18
N LYS A 22 -16.60 -6.62 -9.33
CA LYS A 22 -16.18 -8.03 -9.43
C LYS A 22 -14.69 -8.15 -9.08
N ALA A 23 -13.85 -7.32 -9.68
CA ALA A 23 -12.42 -7.25 -9.38
C ALA A 23 -12.15 -7.01 -7.90
N ASN A 24 -12.86 -6.07 -7.26
CA ASN A 24 -12.74 -5.83 -5.81
C ASN A 24 -13.08 -7.07 -4.96
N ARG A 25 -14.08 -7.86 -5.37
CA ARG A 25 -14.44 -9.11 -4.66
C ARG A 25 -13.42 -10.23 -4.89
N GLU A 26 -12.90 -10.33 -6.11
CA GLU A 26 -11.83 -11.27 -6.45
C GLU A 26 -10.57 -10.95 -5.62
N LEU A 27 -10.17 -9.68 -5.52
CA LEU A 27 -9.07 -9.25 -4.66
C LEU A 27 -9.29 -9.53 -3.18
N GLU A 28 -10.51 -9.34 -2.68
CA GLU A 28 -10.85 -9.69 -1.30
C GLU A 28 -10.74 -11.20 -1.05
N SER A 29 -11.13 -12.02 -2.01
CA SER A 29 -10.98 -13.48 -1.96
C SER A 29 -9.51 -13.91 -2.01
N ASP A 30 -8.72 -13.30 -2.90
CA ASP A 30 -7.29 -13.55 -3.03
C ASP A 30 -6.56 -13.16 -1.75
N ARG A 31 -6.92 -12.03 -1.13
CA ARG A 31 -6.39 -11.59 0.16
C ARG A 31 -6.61 -12.63 1.26
N ARG A 32 -7.81 -13.21 1.36
CA ARG A 32 -8.09 -14.29 2.32
C ARG A 32 -7.26 -15.55 2.05
N THR A 33 -7.02 -15.85 0.78
CA THR A 33 -6.17 -16.98 0.38
C THR A 33 -4.70 -16.72 0.77
N LEU A 34 -4.21 -15.50 0.57
CA LEU A 34 -2.89 -15.07 1.01
C LEU A 34 -2.78 -15.13 2.54
N GLU A 35 -3.77 -14.66 3.30
CA GLU A 35 -3.78 -14.77 4.77
C GLU A 35 -3.71 -16.22 5.29
N ARG A 36 -4.35 -17.17 4.58
CA ARG A 36 -4.23 -18.58 4.94
C ARG A 36 -2.83 -19.12 4.68
N ARG A 37 -2.25 -18.80 3.52
CA ARG A 37 -0.87 -19.16 3.17
C ARG A 37 0.14 -18.53 4.13
N GLU A 38 -0.11 -17.32 4.59
CA GLU A 38 0.72 -16.62 5.59
C GLU A 38 0.81 -17.44 6.87
N LYS A 39 -0.33 -17.88 7.41
CA LYS A 39 -0.38 -18.73 8.61
C LYS A 39 0.25 -20.10 8.41
N GLU A 40 0.07 -20.70 7.22
CA GLU A 40 0.70 -21.98 6.86
C GLU A 40 2.24 -21.84 6.84
N LEU A 41 2.77 -20.79 6.20
CA LEU A 41 4.21 -20.50 6.16
C LEU A 41 4.78 -20.17 7.55
N GLU A 42 4.09 -19.38 8.37
CA GLU A 42 4.51 -19.10 9.75
C GLU A 42 4.62 -20.39 10.58
N ALA A 43 3.67 -21.31 10.43
CA ALA A 43 3.71 -22.60 11.12
C ALA A 43 4.87 -23.48 10.63
N GLU A 44 5.18 -23.45 9.35
CA GLU A 44 6.28 -24.20 8.75
C GLU A 44 7.66 -23.64 9.17
N ILE A 45 7.83 -22.32 9.13
CA ILE A 45 9.03 -21.62 9.64
C ILE A 45 9.27 -21.97 11.11
N LYS A 46 8.22 -21.96 11.95
CA LYS A 46 8.32 -22.38 13.36
C LYS A 46 8.78 -23.83 13.53
N LYS A 47 8.34 -24.74 12.66
CA LYS A 47 8.77 -26.16 12.70
C LYS A 47 10.24 -26.31 12.30
N LEU A 48 10.65 -25.66 11.22
CA LEU A 48 12.03 -25.73 10.72
C LEU A 48 13.02 -25.02 11.64
N ALA A 49 12.59 -23.93 12.29
CA ALA A 49 13.39 -23.24 13.30
C ALA A 49 13.67 -24.14 14.50
N LYS A 50 12.67 -24.90 14.97
CA LYS A 50 12.85 -25.92 16.03
C LYS A 50 13.76 -27.08 15.60
N ALA A 51 13.77 -27.40 14.30
CA ALA A 51 14.65 -28.42 13.72
C ALA A 51 16.08 -27.91 13.47
N GLY A 52 16.37 -26.63 13.69
CA GLY A 52 17.69 -26.03 13.49
C GLY A 52 18.09 -25.84 12.02
N GLN A 53 17.17 -26.00 11.08
CA GLN A 53 17.45 -25.85 9.64
C GLN A 53 17.43 -24.37 9.23
N ARG A 54 18.54 -23.68 9.48
CA ARG A 54 18.65 -22.22 9.25
C ARG A 54 18.42 -21.82 7.79
N ASP A 55 19.02 -22.54 6.84
CA ASP A 55 18.92 -22.20 5.40
C ASP A 55 17.47 -22.33 4.89
N ALA A 56 16.76 -23.39 5.30
CA ALA A 56 15.36 -23.59 4.96
C ALA A 56 14.46 -22.50 5.58
N CYS A 57 14.74 -22.09 6.82
CA CYS A 57 14.04 -20.97 7.46
C CYS A 57 14.25 -19.66 6.71
N THR A 58 15.46 -19.36 6.26
CA THR A 58 15.76 -18.12 5.53
C THR A 58 15.01 -18.05 4.21
N VAL A 59 14.93 -19.16 3.46
CA VAL A 59 14.18 -19.22 2.19
C VAL A 59 12.69 -18.99 2.43
N LEU A 60 12.09 -19.68 3.41
CA LEU A 60 10.66 -19.51 3.71
C LEU A 60 10.34 -18.14 4.32
N ALA A 61 11.26 -17.55 5.07
CA ALA A 61 11.08 -16.20 5.59
C ALA A 61 11.09 -15.15 4.47
N LYS A 62 11.95 -15.30 3.45
CA LYS A 62 11.89 -14.47 2.24
C LYS A 62 10.53 -14.60 1.54
N GLN A 63 10.01 -15.83 1.43
CA GLN A 63 8.69 -16.08 0.87
C GLN A 63 7.56 -15.44 1.70
N LEU A 64 7.68 -15.45 3.04
CA LEU A 64 6.73 -14.81 3.94
C LEU A 64 6.72 -13.28 3.76
N VAL A 65 7.88 -12.65 3.66
CA VAL A 65 7.98 -11.19 3.40
C VAL A 65 7.36 -10.83 2.05
N GLN A 66 7.67 -11.60 1.00
CA GLN A 66 7.04 -11.40 -0.32
C GLN A 66 5.52 -11.53 -0.25
N LEU A 67 5.00 -12.51 0.48
CA LEU A 67 3.57 -12.72 0.66
C LEU A 67 2.91 -11.56 1.43
N ARG A 68 3.56 -11.04 2.48
CA ARG A 68 3.11 -9.84 3.22
C ARG A 68 3.09 -8.60 2.31
N ASN A 69 4.11 -8.42 1.48
CA ASN A 69 4.14 -7.33 0.49
C ASN A 69 3.02 -7.48 -0.55
N GLN A 70 2.76 -8.69 -1.04
CA GLN A 70 1.64 -8.96 -1.96
C GLN A 70 0.28 -8.62 -1.32
N LYS A 71 0.10 -8.97 -0.04
CA LYS A 71 -1.10 -8.61 0.73
C LYS A 71 -1.25 -7.09 0.88
N GLY A 72 -0.17 -6.37 1.20
CA GLY A 72 -0.15 -4.91 1.26
C GLY A 72 -0.51 -4.27 -0.09
N LYS A 73 0.11 -4.74 -1.18
CA LYS A 73 -0.22 -4.31 -2.55
C LYS A 73 -1.69 -4.56 -2.91
N SER A 74 -2.26 -5.68 -2.48
CA SER A 74 -3.69 -5.98 -2.69
C SER A 74 -4.61 -4.97 -2.00
N VAL A 75 -4.25 -4.47 -0.81
CA VAL A 75 -5.02 -3.43 -0.11
C VAL A 75 -4.94 -2.11 -0.88
N GLY A 76 -3.74 -1.72 -1.32
CA GLY A 76 -3.55 -0.53 -2.16
C GLY A 76 -4.32 -0.61 -3.48
N MET A 77 -4.30 -1.77 -4.14
CA MET A 77 -5.03 -1.98 -5.38
C MET A 77 -6.56 -1.91 -5.19
N SER A 78 -7.09 -2.44 -4.08
CA SER A 78 -8.51 -2.27 -3.71
C SER A 78 -8.89 -0.81 -3.48
N ALA A 79 -8.01 -0.03 -2.85
CA ALA A 79 -8.19 1.41 -2.68
C ALA A 79 -8.20 2.15 -4.04
N LYS A 80 -7.25 1.83 -4.94
CA LYS A 80 -7.20 2.38 -6.31
C LYS A 80 -8.47 2.06 -7.09
N LEU A 81 -8.95 0.82 -7.07
CA LEU A 81 -10.22 0.43 -7.70
C LEU A 81 -11.44 1.16 -7.11
N SER A 82 -11.44 1.39 -5.80
CA SER A 82 -12.49 2.17 -5.13
C SER A 82 -12.46 3.65 -5.55
N GLY A 83 -11.27 4.24 -5.74
CA GLY A 83 -11.09 5.58 -6.30
C GLY A 83 -11.63 5.68 -7.73
N VAL A 84 -11.24 4.75 -8.60
CA VAL A 84 -11.75 4.67 -9.98
C VAL A 84 -13.28 4.50 -9.99
N GLN A 85 -13.85 3.74 -9.05
CA GLN A 85 -15.31 3.62 -8.92
C GLN A 85 -15.97 4.97 -8.60
N ALA A 86 -15.39 5.77 -7.70
CA ALA A 86 -15.88 7.09 -7.35
C ALA A 86 -15.80 8.05 -8.55
N GLN A 87 -14.66 8.06 -9.24
CA GLN A 87 -14.45 8.85 -10.46
C GLN A 87 -15.45 8.47 -11.56
N ASN A 88 -15.68 7.18 -11.80
CA ASN A 88 -16.68 6.73 -12.79
C ASN A 88 -18.10 7.15 -12.39
N SER A 89 -18.44 7.14 -11.09
CA SER A 89 -19.73 7.66 -10.60
C SER A 89 -19.87 9.17 -10.81
N HIS A 90 -18.79 9.91 -10.61
CA HIS A 90 -18.73 11.34 -10.89
C HIS A 90 -18.93 11.61 -12.39
N MET A 91 -18.21 10.90 -13.26
CA MET A 91 -18.35 10.99 -14.71
C MET A 91 -19.76 10.64 -15.19
N GLN A 92 -20.43 9.64 -14.60
CA GLN A 92 -21.84 9.35 -14.91
C GLN A 92 -22.75 10.54 -14.56
N SER A 93 -22.52 11.18 -13.41
CA SER A 93 -23.30 12.35 -12.98
C SER A 93 -23.08 13.52 -13.94
N MET A 94 -21.83 13.80 -14.30
CA MET A 94 -21.47 14.79 -15.33
C MET A 94 -22.12 14.48 -16.68
N HIS A 95 -22.13 13.22 -17.12
CA HIS A 95 -22.77 12.82 -18.36
C HIS A 95 -24.30 13.07 -18.32
N THR A 96 -24.97 12.77 -17.21
CA THR A 96 -26.39 13.08 -17.06
C THR A 96 -26.68 14.58 -17.02
N MET A 97 -25.81 15.37 -16.38
CA MET A 97 -25.89 16.83 -16.38
C MET A 97 -25.70 17.38 -17.79
N ALA A 98 -24.69 16.92 -18.53
CA ALA A 98 -24.44 17.31 -19.92
C ALA A 98 -25.65 16.99 -20.82
N LYS A 99 -26.27 15.82 -20.65
CA LYS A 99 -27.51 15.46 -21.37
C LYS A 99 -28.68 16.37 -21.00
N ALA A 100 -28.85 16.72 -19.73
CA ALA A 100 -29.87 17.67 -19.29
C ALA A 100 -29.61 19.07 -19.85
N MET A 101 -28.35 19.52 -19.87
CA MET A 101 -27.95 20.79 -20.49
C MET A 101 -28.16 20.79 -22.00
N ASP A 102 -27.88 19.69 -22.71
CA ASP A 102 -28.14 19.55 -24.14
C ASP A 102 -29.65 19.66 -24.46
N THR A 103 -30.50 18.95 -23.70
CA THR A 103 -31.96 19.07 -23.84
C THR A 103 -32.47 20.47 -23.48
N THR A 104 -31.90 21.09 -22.45
CA THR A 104 -32.22 22.47 -22.05
C THR A 104 -31.75 23.47 -23.10
N ALA A 105 -30.56 23.29 -23.68
CA ALA A 105 -30.01 24.12 -24.73
C ALA A 105 -30.79 23.97 -26.05
N SER A 106 -31.26 22.77 -26.38
CA SER A 106 -32.15 22.51 -27.52
C SER A 106 -33.51 23.21 -27.32
N THR A 107 -34.09 23.09 -26.12
CA THR A 107 -35.34 23.78 -25.74
C THR A 107 -35.15 25.30 -25.70
N MET A 108 -34.03 25.76 -25.14
CA MET A 108 -33.62 27.16 -25.15
C MET A 108 -33.34 27.64 -26.56
N LYS A 109 -32.79 26.85 -27.48
CA LYS A 109 -32.58 27.23 -28.89
C LYS A 109 -33.92 27.39 -29.60
N GLN A 110 -34.89 26.54 -29.29
CA GLN A 110 -36.28 26.71 -29.73
C GLN A 110 -36.94 27.96 -29.11
N MET A 111 -36.63 28.31 -27.85
CA MET A 111 -37.09 29.53 -27.17
C MET A 111 -36.27 30.80 -27.50
N ASN A 112 -35.01 30.69 -27.93
CA ASN A 112 -34.06 31.76 -28.29
C ASN A 112 -34.39 32.34 -29.67
N LYS A 113 -35.37 31.75 -30.36
CA LYS A 113 -36.14 32.44 -31.39
C LYS A 113 -36.99 33.60 -30.82
N GLN A 114 -37.10 33.73 -29.49
CA GLN A 114 -37.89 34.74 -28.76
C GLN A 114 -37.20 35.34 -27.49
N MET A 115 -35.93 35.05 -27.18
CA MET A 115 -35.18 35.69 -26.06
C MET A 115 -33.63 35.63 -26.26
N PRO A 116 -32.79 36.44 -25.57
CA PRO A 116 -31.39 36.69 -25.95
C PRO A 116 -30.34 35.72 -25.38
N ALA A 117 -29.33 35.41 -26.20
CA ALA A 117 -28.31 34.37 -26.02
C ALA A 117 -27.20 34.66 -24.97
N ASP A 118 -27.13 35.88 -24.44
CA ASP A 118 -25.97 36.36 -23.66
C ASP A 118 -25.78 35.66 -22.30
N LYS A 119 -26.87 35.19 -21.67
CA LYS A 119 -26.80 34.51 -20.36
C LYS A 119 -26.25 33.08 -20.46
N LEU A 120 -26.42 32.42 -21.60
CA LEU A 120 -25.96 31.04 -21.82
C LEU A 120 -24.43 30.98 -22.00
N LEU A 121 -23.86 31.94 -22.74
CA LEU A 121 -22.41 32.05 -22.93
C LEU A 121 -21.68 32.26 -21.61
N LYS A 122 -22.28 33.02 -20.68
CA LYS A 122 -21.71 33.23 -19.35
C LYS A 122 -21.72 31.95 -18.50
N GLN A 123 -22.82 31.19 -18.51
CA GLN A 123 -22.90 29.92 -17.79
C GLN A 123 -21.96 28.83 -18.35
N MET A 124 -21.73 28.77 -19.67
CA MET A 124 -20.73 27.84 -20.23
C MET A 124 -19.31 28.21 -19.81
N LYS A 125 -18.98 29.51 -19.77
CA LYS A 125 -17.66 29.98 -19.36
C LYS A 125 -17.39 29.70 -17.88
N ASP A 126 -18.38 29.98 -17.02
CA ASP A 126 -18.27 29.70 -15.58
C ASP A 126 -18.17 28.18 -15.32
N PHE A 127 -18.87 27.35 -16.10
CA PHE A 127 -18.75 25.88 -16.01
C PHE A 127 -17.37 25.39 -16.45
N GLN A 128 -16.82 25.93 -17.53
CA GLN A 128 -15.49 25.56 -18.02
C GLN A 128 -14.41 25.89 -16.98
N GLU A 129 -14.50 27.06 -16.36
CA GLU A 129 -13.58 27.48 -15.30
C GLU A 129 -13.70 26.62 -14.03
N GLN A 130 -14.91 26.21 -13.65
CA GLN A 130 -15.09 25.28 -12.53
C GLN A 130 -14.64 23.86 -12.86
N SER A 131 -14.84 23.39 -14.10
CA SER A 131 -14.39 22.08 -14.55
C SER A 131 -12.87 21.99 -14.61
N GLU A 132 -12.17 23.04 -15.06
CA GLU A 132 -10.71 23.13 -15.01
C GLU A 132 -10.20 23.14 -13.57
N ARG A 133 -10.83 23.91 -12.68
CA ARG A 133 -10.45 23.98 -11.27
C ARG A 133 -10.64 22.63 -10.56
N MET A 134 -11.64 21.86 -10.95
CA MET A 134 -11.88 20.51 -10.46
C MET A 134 -10.85 19.50 -11.01
N GLY A 135 -10.48 19.59 -12.29
CA GLY A 135 -9.43 18.75 -12.87
C GLY A 135 -8.08 18.93 -12.17
N LEU A 136 -7.73 20.17 -11.82
CA LEU A 136 -6.48 20.49 -11.11
C LEU A 136 -6.45 19.93 -9.68
N THR A 137 -7.61 19.85 -9.01
CA THR A 137 -7.71 19.20 -7.69
C THR A 137 -7.63 17.67 -7.77
N GLU A 138 -8.07 17.08 -8.89
CA GLU A 138 -8.01 15.63 -9.10
C GLU A 138 -6.57 15.18 -9.37
N GLU A 139 -5.79 15.96 -10.13
CA GLU A 139 -4.36 15.74 -10.38
C GLU A 139 -3.54 15.81 -9.09
N MET A 140 -3.75 16.86 -8.27
CA MET A 140 -3.09 16.95 -6.95
C MET A 140 -3.50 15.81 -6.01
N MET A 141 -4.74 15.33 -6.08
CA MET A 141 -5.19 14.19 -5.28
C MET A 141 -4.57 12.87 -5.77
N SER A 142 -4.39 12.70 -7.08
CA SER A 142 -3.71 11.53 -7.66
C SER A 142 -2.24 11.49 -7.27
N ASP A 143 -1.53 12.61 -7.36
CA ASP A 143 -0.11 12.72 -7.04
C ASP A 143 0.16 12.48 -5.55
N THR A 144 -0.72 12.97 -4.67
CA THR A 144 -0.63 12.69 -3.23
C THR A 144 -0.94 11.24 -2.90
N LEU A 145 -1.88 10.61 -3.61
CA LEU A 145 -2.18 9.20 -3.44
C LEU A 145 -1.02 8.32 -3.91
N ASP A 146 -0.40 8.63 -5.04
CA ASP A 146 0.75 7.88 -5.55
C ASP A 146 2.02 8.09 -4.71
N ALA A 147 2.26 9.30 -4.19
CA ALA A 147 3.39 9.55 -3.27
C ALA A 147 3.27 8.81 -1.91
N ILE A 148 2.05 8.48 -1.47
CA ILE A 148 1.82 7.68 -0.26
C ILE A 148 1.94 6.17 -0.55
N MET A 149 1.74 5.75 -1.81
CA MET A 149 1.75 4.34 -2.22
C MET A 149 3.08 3.87 -2.80
N ASP A 150 3.96 4.77 -3.21
CA ASP A 150 5.29 4.46 -3.74
C ASP A 150 6.29 4.27 -2.59
N GLU A 151 6.16 3.13 -1.89
CA GLU A 151 7.15 2.70 -0.90
C GLU A 151 8.30 2.01 -1.65
N PRO A 152 9.53 2.58 -1.65
CA PRO A 152 10.65 2.02 -2.36
C PRO A 152 11.08 0.72 -1.67
N GLY A 153 10.79 -0.41 -2.32
CA GLY A 153 11.25 -1.72 -1.89
C GLY A 153 12.74 -1.87 -2.13
N ASP A 154 13.56 -1.39 -1.20
CA ASP A 154 15.00 -1.58 -1.24
C ASP A 154 15.35 -3.03 -0.85
N GLU A 155 16.14 -3.72 -1.68
CA GLU A 155 16.52 -5.13 -1.47
C GLU A 155 17.34 -5.31 -0.17
N ALA A 156 18.09 -4.29 0.23
CA ALA A 156 18.88 -4.30 1.47
C ALA A 156 18.01 -4.28 2.74
N GLU A 157 16.83 -3.65 2.68
CA GLU A 157 15.87 -3.65 3.79
C GLU A 157 15.21 -5.02 3.95
N GLN A 158 15.05 -5.78 2.86
CA GLN A 158 14.38 -7.09 2.92
C GLN A 158 15.12 -8.10 3.78
N ASP A 159 16.45 -8.16 3.73
CA ASP A 159 17.22 -9.09 4.57
C ASP A 159 17.18 -8.70 6.06
N ALA A 160 17.15 -7.39 6.37
CA ALA A 160 16.93 -6.89 7.73
C ALA A 160 15.50 -7.20 8.23
N ILE A 161 14.50 -7.03 7.37
CA ILE A 161 13.10 -7.36 7.65
C ILE A 161 12.94 -8.87 7.85
N VAL A 162 13.63 -9.71 7.08
CA VAL A 162 13.63 -11.17 7.27
C VAL A 162 14.18 -11.54 8.65
N ALA A 163 15.28 -10.94 9.09
CA ALA A 163 15.82 -11.15 10.43
C ALA A 163 14.83 -10.72 11.51
N GLN A 164 14.22 -9.53 11.36
CA GLN A 164 13.20 -9.03 12.28
C GLN A 164 11.96 -9.95 12.35
N VAL A 165 11.47 -10.45 11.22
CA VAL A 165 10.30 -11.34 11.17
C VAL A 165 10.63 -12.71 11.80
N LEU A 166 11.85 -13.21 11.63
CA LEU A 166 12.31 -14.43 12.30
C LEU A 166 12.37 -14.25 13.83
N ASP A 167 12.77 -13.07 14.31
CA ASP A 167 12.74 -12.73 15.73
C ASP A 167 11.29 -12.57 16.25
N GLU A 168 10.42 -11.87 15.52
CA GLU A 168 8.99 -11.68 15.84
C GLU A 168 8.19 -12.99 15.88
N ILE A 169 8.52 -13.95 15.01
CA ILE A 169 7.90 -15.28 14.97
C ILE A 169 8.28 -16.13 16.20
N GLY A 170 9.26 -15.69 16.98
CA GLY A 170 9.65 -16.31 18.24
C GLY A 170 10.73 -17.36 18.07
N ILE A 171 11.80 -17.05 17.31
CA ILE A 171 13.12 -17.66 17.58
C ILE A 171 13.70 -17.02 18.84
N ASP A 172 12.98 -17.16 19.95
CA ASP A 172 13.52 -16.93 21.28
C ASP A 172 14.34 -18.19 21.66
N MET A 173 15.39 -18.48 20.87
CA MET A 173 16.40 -19.49 21.22
C MET A 173 17.12 -19.12 22.52
N SER A 174 17.03 -17.86 22.96
CA SER A 174 17.58 -17.34 24.21
C SER A 174 16.86 -17.90 25.45
N ALA A 175 15.58 -18.26 25.35
CA ALA A 175 14.82 -18.77 26.49
C ALA A 175 15.14 -20.23 26.87
N LYS A 176 15.84 -20.99 26.02
CA LYS A 176 16.26 -22.38 26.32
C LYS A 176 17.77 -22.59 26.50
N LEU A 177 18.60 -21.58 26.21
CA LEU A 177 20.01 -21.60 26.60
C LEU A 177 20.26 -21.16 28.06
N ASN A 178 19.29 -20.51 28.71
CA ASN A 178 19.37 -20.13 30.12
C ASN A 178 19.03 -21.27 31.11
N ASP A 179 18.63 -22.44 30.62
CA ASP A 179 18.27 -23.60 31.47
C ASP A 179 19.27 -24.77 31.33
N MET A 180 20.42 -24.54 30.68
CA MET A 180 21.60 -25.42 30.80
C MET A 180 22.59 -24.79 31.78
N PRO A 181 23.12 -25.54 32.77
CA PRO A 181 24.13 -25.02 33.66
C PRO A 181 25.39 -24.72 32.84
N SER A 182 25.55 -23.46 32.46
CA SER A 182 26.73 -22.98 31.75
C SER A 182 27.90 -22.98 32.72
N ALA A 183 28.94 -23.75 32.37
CA ALA A 183 30.25 -23.66 33.00
C ALA A 183 30.74 -22.19 33.01
N PRO A 184 31.45 -21.75 34.06
CA PRO A 184 31.76 -20.35 34.26
C PRO A 184 32.70 -19.84 33.15
N LYS A 185 32.18 -18.97 32.28
CA LYS A 185 33.00 -18.14 31.40
C LYS A 185 33.47 -16.91 32.19
N GLN A 186 34.78 -16.74 32.23
CA GLN A 186 35.48 -15.57 32.76
C GLN A 186 34.90 -14.29 32.14
N GLN A 187 34.38 -13.41 32.99
CA GLN A 187 34.16 -12.01 32.66
C GLN A 187 35.53 -11.32 32.60
N GLU A 188 35.97 -10.97 31.40
CA GLU A 188 36.93 -9.89 31.22
C GLU A 188 36.27 -8.59 31.69
N LYS A 189 36.65 -8.15 32.89
CA LYS A 189 36.36 -6.80 33.37
C LYS A 189 37.38 -5.87 32.72
N ASN A 190 36.93 -5.07 31.76
CA ASN A 190 37.56 -3.79 31.46
C ASN A 190 37.35 -2.86 32.66
N THR A 191 38.25 -2.94 33.64
CA THR A 191 38.41 -1.87 34.65
C THR A 191 39.32 -0.81 34.06
N ALA A 192 38.75 0.35 33.73
CA ALA A 192 39.52 1.56 33.53
C ALA A 192 40.41 1.79 34.77
N MET A 193 41.73 1.71 34.60
CA MET A 193 42.68 2.04 35.67
C MET A 193 42.52 3.53 35.98
N THR A 194 42.20 3.85 37.23
CA THR A 194 42.19 5.23 37.71
C THR A 194 43.63 5.70 37.91
N ASP A 195 43.92 6.96 37.56
CA ASP A 195 45.25 7.60 37.60
C ASP A 195 46.08 7.33 38.86
N THR A 196 45.41 7.07 40.00
CA THR A 196 46.05 6.73 41.27
C THR A 196 46.84 5.42 41.27
N ASP A 197 46.55 4.49 40.35
CA ASP A 197 47.23 3.19 40.26
C ASP A 197 48.46 3.23 39.33
N LEU A 198 48.49 4.16 38.37
CA LEU A 198 49.65 4.40 37.50
C LEU A 198 50.80 5.08 38.27
N ASP A 199 50.49 6.03 39.16
CA ASP A 199 51.50 6.72 39.98
C ASP A 199 52.22 5.78 40.96
N LYS A 200 51.50 4.77 41.50
CA LYS A 200 52.11 3.76 42.38
C LYS A 200 53.06 2.83 41.63
N MET A 201 52.78 2.51 40.37
CA MET A 201 53.68 1.69 39.53
C MET A 201 54.93 2.47 39.08
N LEU A 202 54.82 3.78 38.83
CA LEU A 202 55.97 4.63 38.52
C LEU A 202 56.91 4.83 39.72
N ALA A 203 56.37 4.88 40.93
CA ALA A 203 57.17 4.97 42.15
C ALA A 203 57.99 3.70 42.42
N GLN A 204 57.47 2.52 42.05
CA GLN A 204 58.20 1.24 42.20
C GLN A 204 59.35 1.04 41.20
N LEU A 205 59.39 1.81 40.12
CA LEU A 205 60.49 1.79 39.13
C LEU A 205 61.56 2.87 39.38
N ARG A 206 61.36 3.74 40.37
CA ARG A 206 62.31 4.80 40.78
C ARG A 206 62.92 4.59 42.17
N GLY A 207 62.67 3.45 42.80
CA GLY A 207 63.44 2.93 43.94
C GLY A 207 64.46 1.87 43.51
#